data_AF-A5ZYU9-F1
#
_entry.id   AF-A5ZYU9-F1
#
_cell.length_a   1.000
_cell.length_b   1.000
_cell.length_c   1.000
_cell.angle_alpha   90.00
_cell.angle_beta   90.00
_cell.angle_gamma   90.00
#
_symmetry.space_group_name_H-M   'P 1'
#
loop_
_entity.id
_entity.type
_entity.pdbx_description
1 polymer ?
#
loop_
_entity_poly.entity_id
_entity_poly.type
_entity_poly.pdbx_seq_one_letter_code
_entity_poly.pdbx_strand_id
1 'polypeptide(L)'
;MVQNKKWSPEEKYELVARVIAGDTITSVAYTVGINSGLLAQWIRKYKIWGYNGLVGRRKGRKPKESAMKKMNINNPRKLNESEYEELIRLRAEITYIKAENEAIKKEIALREEREAALLKAKKQQSSKNSKKKDIC
;
A
#
# COMPACT_ATOMS: atom_id res chain seq x y z
N MET A 1 -32.21 -5.20 23.81
CA MET A 1 -30.92 -4.99 24.49
C MET A 1 -29.86 -4.74 23.42
N VAL A 2 -29.29 -3.54 23.32
CA VAL A 2 -28.23 -3.27 22.33
C VAL A 2 -26.93 -3.82 22.90
N GLN A 3 -26.45 -4.94 22.37
CA GLN A 3 -25.14 -5.45 22.74
C GLN A 3 -24.07 -4.48 22.24
N ASN A 4 -23.24 -3.97 23.14
CA ASN A 4 -22.08 -3.16 22.78
C ASN A 4 -20.99 -4.05 22.17
N LYS A 5 -21.14 -4.43 20.88
CA LYS A 5 -20.08 -5.09 20.12
C LYS A 5 -18.86 -4.16 20.09
N LYS A 6 -17.71 -4.67 20.56
CA LYS A 6 -16.43 -3.97 20.43
C LYS A 6 -15.91 -4.21 19.01
N TRP A 7 -15.90 -3.15 18.21
CA TRP A 7 -15.38 -3.16 16.84
C TRP A 7 -13.87 -2.98 16.82
N SER A 8 -13.15 -3.92 16.20
CA SER A 8 -11.73 -3.78 15.95
C SER A 8 -11.47 -2.68 14.91
N PRO A 9 -10.27 -2.07 14.87
CA PRO A 9 -9.91 -1.10 13.82
C PRO A 9 -10.03 -1.70 12.41
N GLU A 10 -9.71 -2.98 12.25
CA GLU A 10 -9.76 -3.72 11.00
C GLU A 10 -11.21 -3.90 10.53
N GLU A 11 -12.10 -4.35 11.41
CA GLU A 11 -13.53 -4.49 11.09
C GLU A 11 -14.15 -3.13 10.72
N LYS A 12 -13.76 -2.04 11.40
CA LYS A 12 -14.22 -0.69 11.02
C LYS A 12 -13.71 -0.29 9.65
N TYR A 13 -12.46 -0.62 9.35
CA TYR A 13 -11.84 -0.27 8.08
C TYR A 13 -12.53 -0.96 6.91
N GLU A 14 -12.88 -2.24 7.05
CA GLU A 14 -13.63 -2.99 6.03
C GLU A 14 -14.95 -2.29 5.66
N LEU A 15 -15.71 -1.85 6.66
CA LEU A 15 -16.98 -1.16 6.42
C LEU A 15 -16.78 0.21 5.77
N VAL A 16 -15.74 0.94 6.19
CA VAL A 16 -15.38 2.23 5.58
C VAL A 16 -14.93 2.03 4.14
N ALA A 17 -14.14 1.00 3.86
CA ALA A 17 -13.63 0.69 2.53
C ALA A 17 -14.76 0.35 1.55
N ARG A 18 -15.77 -0.43 1.98
CA ARG A 18 -16.98 -0.70 1.17
C ARG A 18 -17.70 0.58 0.75
N VAL A 19 -17.85 1.52 1.68
CA VAL A 19 -18.50 2.81 1.37
C VAL A 19 -17.64 3.66 0.43
N ILE A 20 -16.31 3.62 0.58
CA ILE A 20 -15.38 4.30 -0.33
C ILE A 20 -15.43 3.68 -1.73
N ALA A 21 -15.65 2.36 -1.82
CA ALA A 21 -15.81 1.63 -3.08
C ALA A 21 -17.14 1.92 -3.80
N GLY A 22 -18.08 2.64 -3.16
CA GLY A 22 -19.32 3.10 -3.78
C GLY A 22 -20.59 2.62 -3.09
N ASP A 23 -20.50 1.74 -2.08
CA ASP A 23 -21.67 1.33 -1.32
C ASP A 23 -22.27 2.51 -0.54
N THR A 24 -23.59 2.55 -0.39
CA THR A 24 -24.23 3.56 0.45
C THR A 24 -24.04 3.25 1.93
N ILE A 25 -23.86 4.29 2.75
CA ILE A 25 -23.69 4.17 4.21
C ILE A 25 -24.85 3.39 4.83
N THR A 26 -26.07 3.64 4.38
CA THR A 26 -27.28 2.98 4.88
C THR A 26 -27.31 1.49 4.56
N SER A 27 -26.93 1.09 3.35
CA SER A 27 -26.84 -0.32 2.95
C SER A 27 -25.82 -1.06 3.82
N VAL A 28 -24.58 -0.56 3.90
CA VAL A 28 -23.51 -1.20 4.69
C VAL A 28 -23.91 -1.29 6.16
N ALA A 29 -24.45 -0.20 6.73
CA ALA A 29 -24.88 -0.17 8.11
C ALA A 29 -26.00 -1.19 8.40
N TYR A 30 -26.97 -1.33 7.48
CA TYR A 30 -28.05 -2.31 7.60
C TYR A 30 -27.54 -3.74 7.53
N THR A 31 -26.65 -4.06 6.57
CA THR A 31 -26.10 -5.42 6.40
C THR A 31 -25.39 -5.93 7.65
N VAL A 32 -24.81 -5.01 8.42
CA VAL A 32 -23.99 -5.32 9.60
C VAL A 32 -24.72 -5.01 10.92
N GLY A 33 -25.95 -4.50 10.84
CA GLY A 33 -26.77 -4.19 12.01
C GLY A 33 -26.21 -3.06 12.89
N ILE A 34 -25.50 -2.10 12.29
CA ILE A 34 -24.99 -0.92 13.00
C ILE A 34 -25.76 0.34 12.68
N ASN A 35 -25.67 1.34 13.54
CA ASN A 35 -26.26 2.64 13.27
C ASN A 35 -25.49 3.34 12.13
N SER A 36 -26.20 3.85 11.12
CA SER A 36 -25.61 4.57 9.98
C SER A 36 -24.80 5.81 10.40
N GLY A 37 -25.21 6.50 11.46
CA GLY A 37 -24.47 7.62 12.04
C GLY A 37 -23.14 7.20 12.68
N LEU A 38 -23.05 5.99 13.24
CA LEU A 38 -21.80 5.44 13.76
C LEU A 38 -20.82 5.16 12.62
N LEU A 39 -21.30 4.54 11.54
CA LEU A 39 -20.49 4.31 10.33
C LEU A 39 -20.05 5.64 9.70
N ALA A 40 -20.95 6.62 9.59
CA ALA A 40 -20.62 7.96 9.12
C ALA A 40 -19.52 8.63 9.95
N GLN A 41 -19.54 8.45 11.28
CA GLN A 41 -18.49 8.95 12.17
C GLN A 41 -17.14 8.27 11.89
N TRP A 42 -17.12 6.96 11.67
CA TRP A 42 -15.89 6.23 11.31
C TRP A 42 -15.34 6.69 9.96
N ILE A 43 -16.20 6.83 8.95
CA ILE A 43 -15.81 7.37 7.63
C ILE A 43 -15.20 8.76 7.78
N ARG A 44 -15.85 9.66 8.53
CA ARG A 44 -15.31 11.01 8.78
C ARG A 44 -13.95 10.95 9.45
N LYS A 45 -13.78 10.11 10.48
CA LYS A 45 -12.48 9.97 11.16
C LYS A 45 -11.42 9.40 10.24
N TYR A 46 -11.76 8.44 9.40
CA TYR A 46 -10.86 7.87 8.40
C TYR A 46 -10.44 8.90 7.35
N LYS A 47 -11.38 9.72 6.84
CA LYS A 47 -11.05 10.80 5.90
C LYS A 47 -10.10 11.85 6.47
N ILE A 48 -10.17 12.11 7.79
CA ILE A 48 -9.33 13.13 8.44
C ILE A 48 -7.99 12.56 8.91
N TRP A 49 -7.99 11.35 9.50
CA TRP A 49 -6.84 10.79 10.23
C TRP A 49 -6.35 9.45 9.68
N GLY A 50 -6.87 9.01 8.53
CA GLY A 50 -6.59 7.68 7.98
C GLY A 50 -6.99 6.56 8.93
N TYR A 51 -6.27 5.44 8.85
CA TYR A 51 -6.49 4.26 9.68
C TYR A 51 -6.44 4.58 11.19
N ASN A 52 -5.62 5.53 11.60
CA ASN A 52 -5.47 5.93 13.00
C ASN A 52 -6.71 6.63 13.57
N GLY A 53 -7.60 7.11 12.71
CA GLY A 53 -8.94 7.55 13.09
C GLY A 53 -9.87 6.42 13.55
N LEU A 54 -9.58 5.18 13.17
CA LEU A 54 -10.37 3.98 13.50
C LEU A 54 -9.84 3.26 14.75
N VAL A 55 -8.55 3.44 15.05
CA VAL A 55 -7.91 2.99 16.28
C VAL A 55 -8.47 3.80 17.46
N GLY A 56 -9.06 3.09 18.43
CA GLY A 56 -9.69 3.76 19.58
C GLY A 56 -8.66 4.55 20.39
N ARG A 57 -8.75 5.88 20.38
CA ARG A 57 -7.97 6.70 21.34
C ARG A 57 -8.52 6.48 22.75
N ARG A 58 -7.64 6.32 23.74
CA ARG A 58 -8.04 6.29 25.16
C ARG A 58 -8.84 7.55 25.48
N LYS A 59 -10.11 7.37 25.83
CA LYS A 59 -11.02 8.45 26.21
C LYS A 59 -10.80 8.75 27.69
N GLY A 60 -10.24 9.92 28.03
CA GLY A 60 -10.02 10.32 29.41
C GLY A 60 -9.06 11.49 29.58
N ARG A 61 -9.08 12.10 30.78
CA ARG A 61 -8.08 13.08 31.25
C ARG A 61 -6.70 12.43 31.18
N LYS A 62 -5.67 13.13 30.69
CA LYS A 62 -4.28 12.69 30.90
C LYS A 62 -4.10 12.40 32.39
N PRO A 63 -3.50 11.27 32.80
CA PRO A 63 -3.23 11.02 34.22
C PRO A 63 -2.54 12.26 34.81
N LYS A 64 -3.02 12.73 35.97
CA LYS A 64 -2.32 13.76 36.74
C LYS A 64 -0.89 13.25 36.92
N GLU A 65 0.12 14.02 36.53
CA GLU A 65 1.52 13.62 36.63
C GLU A 65 1.83 13.28 38.10
N SER A 66 1.72 12.00 38.45
CA SER A 66 2.23 11.48 39.69
C SER A 66 3.75 11.49 39.53
N ALA A 67 4.41 12.37 40.29
CA ALA A 67 5.85 12.44 40.54
C ALA A 67 6.72 11.61 39.58
N MET A 68 7.34 12.29 38.62
CA MET A 68 8.42 11.82 37.73
C MET A 68 8.61 10.31 37.67
N LYS A 69 8.04 9.66 36.65
CA LYS A 69 8.47 8.33 36.25
C LYS A 69 9.94 8.42 35.84
N LYS A 70 10.86 7.94 36.69
CA LYS A 70 12.28 7.80 36.37
C LYS A 70 12.40 7.03 35.04
N MET A 71 12.88 7.70 34.00
CA MET A 71 13.21 7.04 32.75
C MET A 71 14.43 6.15 33.00
N ASN A 72 14.28 4.84 32.82
CA ASN A 72 15.40 3.91 32.93
C ASN A 72 16.29 4.11 31.68
N ILE A 73 17.40 4.83 31.84
CA ILE A 73 18.33 5.20 30.76
C ILE A 73 18.94 3.95 30.09
N ASN A 74 18.98 2.82 30.82
CA ASN A 74 19.54 1.56 30.35
C ASN A 74 18.69 0.81 29.31
N ASN A 75 17.47 1.28 29.02
CA ASN A 75 16.61 0.67 28.03
C ASN A 75 16.05 1.76 27.11
N PRO A 76 16.78 2.17 26.05
CA PRO A 76 16.30 3.19 25.13
C PRO A 76 14.96 2.74 24.58
N ARG A 77 13.95 3.58 24.78
CA ARG A 77 12.62 3.35 24.22
C ARG A 77 12.79 3.34 22.70
N LYS A 78 12.50 2.23 22.03
CA LYS A 78 12.39 2.21 20.56
C LYS A 78 11.47 3.37 20.18
N LEU A 79 12.00 4.33 19.41
CA LEU A 79 11.21 5.42 18.88
C LEU A 79 10.13 4.78 18.01
N ASN A 80 8.87 4.96 18.39
CA ASN A 80 7.76 4.63 17.51
C ASN A 80 7.80 5.69 16.43
N GLU A 81 8.16 5.27 15.22
CA GLU A 81 8.24 6.13 14.05
C GLU A 81 6.89 6.83 13.87
N SER A 82 6.92 8.14 13.62
CA SER A 82 5.67 8.85 13.33
C SER A 82 5.11 8.32 12.01
N GLU A 83 3.79 8.17 11.90
CA GLU A 83 3.10 7.79 10.66
C GLU A 83 3.57 8.64 9.46
N TYR A 84 3.95 9.89 9.71
CA TYR A 84 4.51 10.80 8.71
C TYR A 84 5.92 10.40 8.24
N GLU A 85 6.78 9.91 9.14
CA GLU A 85 8.13 9.43 8.81
C GLU A 85 8.08 8.10 8.06
N GLU A 86 7.16 7.20 8.43
CA GLU A 86 6.87 5.99 7.67
C GLU A 86 6.36 6.35 6.26
N LEU A 87 5.44 7.32 6.14
CA LEU A 87 4.93 7.77 4.85
C LEU A 87 6.02 8.35 3.94
N ILE A 88 6.95 9.14 4.50
CA ILE A 88 8.10 9.68 3.74
C ILE A 88 8.99 8.53 3.24
N ARG A 89 9.32 7.57 4.11
CA ARG A 89 10.14 6.41 3.74
C ARG A 89 9.49 5.56 2.66
N LEU A 90 8.23 5.20 2.83
CA LEU A 90 7.49 4.41 1.86
C LEU A 90 7.39 5.13 0.51
N ARG A 91 7.18 6.46 0.50
CA ARG A 91 7.18 7.24 -0.75
C ARG A 91 8.55 7.21 -1.43
N ALA A 92 9.63 7.38 -0.67
CA ALA A 92 10.99 7.31 -1.20
C ALA A 92 11.30 5.91 -1.78
N GLU A 93 10.95 4.85 -1.06
CA GLU A 93 11.13 3.46 -1.49
C GLU A 93 10.32 3.16 -2.76
N ILE A 94 9.06 3.58 -2.82
CA ILE A 94 8.24 3.43 -4.04
C ILE A 94 8.86 4.18 -5.22
N THR A 95 9.40 5.39 -5.03
CA THR A 95 10.06 6.12 -6.12
C THR A 95 11.31 5.42 -6.62
N TYR A 96 12.11 4.87 -5.71
CA TYR A 96 13.32 4.12 -6.04
C TYR A 96 12.99 2.85 -6.82
N ILE A 97 12.08 2.02 -6.31
CA ILE A 97 11.65 0.77 -6.94
C ILE A 97 11.05 1.04 -8.33
N LYS A 98 10.31 2.14 -8.52
CA LYS A 98 9.79 2.52 -9.84
C LYS A 98 10.89 2.86 -10.83
N ALA A 99 11.91 3.61 -10.41
CA ALA A 99 13.04 3.95 -11.26
C ALA A 99 13.84 2.69 -11.67
N GLU A 100 14.08 1.78 -10.73
CA GLU A 100 14.76 0.50 -11.00
C GLU A 100 13.95 -0.36 -11.98
N ASN A 101 12.64 -0.50 -11.77
CA ASN A 101 11.77 -1.22 -12.70
C ASN A 101 11.77 -0.60 -14.11
N GLU A 102 11.83 0.72 -14.22
CA GLU A 102 11.91 1.39 -15.52
C GLU A 102 13.24 1.08 -16.22
N ALA A 103 14.36 1.09 -15.49
CA ALA A 103 15.67 0.74 -16.03
C ALA A 103 15.72 -0.71 -16.51
N ILE A 104 15.22 -1.66 -15.71
CA ILE A 104 15.15 -3.09 -16.07
C ILE A 104 14.31 -3.29 -17.33
N LYS A 105 13.15 -2.62 -17.44
CA LYS A 105 12.29 -2.70 -18.63
C LYS A 105 13.00 -2.21 -19.89
N LYS A 106 13.75 -1.11 -19.81
CA LYS A 106 14.54 -0.59 -20.94
C LYS A 106 15.65 -1.56 -21.34
N GLU A 107 16.31 -2.19 -20.37
CA GLU A 107 17.35 -3.19 -20.65
C GLU A 107 16.78 -4.44 -21.33
N ILE A 108 15.65 -4.96 -20.86
CA ILE A 108 14.96 -6.10 -21.47
C ILE A 108 14.61 -5.78 -22.92
N ALA A 109 13.97 -4.64 -23.17
CA ALA A 109 13.61 -4.22 -24.53
C ALA A 109 14.83 -4.13 -25.47
N LEU A 110 15.95 -3.58 -24.98
CA LEU A 110 17.19 -3.48 -25.76
C LEU A 110 17.79 -4.86 -26.08
N ARG A 111 17.75 -5.80 -25.12
CA ARG A 111 18.23 -7.18 -25.33
C ARG A 111 17.37 -7.91 -26.37
N GLU A 112 16.04 -7.81 -26.26
CA GLU A 112 15.10 -8.41 -27.21
C GLU A 112 15.31 -7.86 -28.63
N GLU A 113 15.51 -6.54 -28.78
CA GLU A 113 15.79 -5.92 -30.08
C GLU A 113 17.10 -6.45 -30.69
N ARG A 114 18.17 -6.55 -29.89
CA ARG A 114 19.47 -7.09 -30.33
C ARG A 114 19.35 -8.55 -30.76
N GLU A 115 18.66 -9.38 -29.98
CA GLU A 115 18.44 -10.79 -30.31
C GLU A 115 17.63 -10.94 -31.60
N ALA A 116 16.56 -10.17 -31.77
CA ALA A 116 15.75 -10.14 -32.98
C ALA A 116 16.59 -9.74 -34.21
N ALA A 117 17.46 -8.72 -34.07
CA ALA A 117 18.36 -8.28 -35.14
C ALA A 117 19.38 -9.36 -35.53
N LEU A 118 19.98 -10.04 -34.54
CA LEU A 118 20.93 -11.14 -34.76
C LEU A 118 20.25 -12.33 -35.46
N LEU A 119 19.05 -12.71 -35.03
CA LEU A 119 18.27 -13.78 -35.66
C LEU A 119 17.93 -13.43 -37.13
N LYS A 120 17.56 -12.18 -37.40
CA LYS A 120 17.29 -11.70 -38.76
C LYS A 120 18.55 -11.75 -39.63
N ALA A 121 19.70 -11.32 -39.12
CA ALA A 121 20.98 -11.37 -39.84
C ALA A 121 21.40 -12.82 -40.16
N LYS A 122 21.31 -13.74 -39.19
CA LYS A 122 21.61 -15.16 -39.40
C LYS A 122 20.71 -15.79 -40.47
N LYS A 123 19.40 -15.52 -40.45
CA LYS A 123 18.44 -15.98 -41.47
C LYS A 123 18.78 -15.43 -42.87
N GLN A 124 19.17 -14.16 -42.97
CA GLN A 124 19.59 -13.59 -44.25
C GLN A 124 20.88 -14.24 -44.78
N GLN A 125 21.87 -14.49 -43.92
CA GLN A 125 23.13 -15.12 -44.33
C GLN A 125 22.93 -16.57 -44.82
N SER A 126 22.11 -17.37 -44.13
CA SER A 126 21.82 -18.75 -44.57
C SER A 126 21.08 -18.79 -45.92
N SER A 127 20.17 -17.85 -46.17
CA SER A 127 19.48 -17.73 -47.46
C SER A 127 20.40 -17.33 -48.63
N LYS A 128 21.46 -16.56 -48.37
CA LYS A 128 22.46 -16.20 -49.39
C LYS A 128 23.40 -17.36 -49.69
N ASN A 129 23.77 -18.14 -48.67
CA ASN A 129 24.67 -19.28 -48.82
C ASN A 129 24.02 -20.47 -49.53
N SER A 130 22.71 -20.70 -49.34
CA SER A 130 21.95 -21.71 -50.11
C SER A 130 21.90 -21.36 -51.59
N LYS A 131 21.47 -20.13 -51.92
CA LYS A 131 21.44 -19.65 -53.33
C LYS A 131 22.78 -19.76 -54.04
N LYS A 132 23.92 -19.55 -53.37
CA LYS A 132 25.26 -19.72 -53.97
C LYS A 132 25.62 -21.18 -54.23
N LYS A 133 25.16 -22.12 -53.39
CA LYS A 133 25.41 -23.56 -53.58
C LYS A 133 24.62 -24.15 -54.74
N ASP A 134 23.42 -23.63 -55.02
CA ASP A 134 22.57 -24.11 -56.10
C ASP A 134 23.01 -23.61 -57.50
N ILE A 135 24.03 -22.74 -57.57
CA ILE A 135 24.55 -22.13 -58.82
C ILE A 135 25.90 -22.77 -59.25
N CYS A 136 26.47 -23.68 -58.44
CA CYS A 136 27.65 -24.49 -58.78
C CYS A 136 27.25 -25.91 -59.17
#